data_AF-A0A662AME5-F1
#
_entry.id   AF-A0A662AME5-F1
#
_cell.length_a   1.000
_cell.length_b   1.000
_cell.length_c   1.000
_cell.angle_alpha   90.00
_cell.angle_beta   90.00
_cell.angle_gamma   90.00
#
_symmetry.space_group_name_H-M   'P 1'
#
loop_
_entity.id
_entity.type
_entity.pdbx_description
1 polymer ?
#
loop_
_entity_poly.entity_id
_entity_poly.type
_entity_poly.pdbx_seq_one_letter_code
_entity_poly.pdbx_strand_id
1 'polypeptide(L)'
;RKSRSTTDPALVYDIDGWKLMEGDLCEKGSQLRPHVVWFGEAVPAIEEAARVVSSADIFVIIGTSMNVYPAAGLINYVPGTAPIYVIDPNEVSIAGHPQIRVIQKNAGEGVQLLTKEIRNE
;
A
#
# COMPACT_ATOMS: atom_id res chain seq x y z
N ARG A 1 -4.31 10.88 -15.22
CA ARG A 1 -3.22 10.84 -14.20
C ARG A 1 -3.20 12.19 -13.51
N LYS A 2 -2.68 12.30 -12.29
CA LYS A 2 -2.71 13.57 -11.54
C LYS A 2 -1.31 14.11 -11.27
N SER A 3 -1.19 15.42 -11.25
CA SER A 3 -0.05 16.18 -10.75
C SER A 3 -0.48 17.00 -9.52
N ARG A 4 0.49 17.48 -8.76
CA ARG A 4 0.25 18.44 -7.68
C ARG A 4 1.36 19.48 -7.61
N SER A 5 1.08 20.62 -6.99
CA SER A 5 2.11 21.63 -6.71
C SER A 5 3.19 21.07 -5.77
N THR A 6 4.43 21.54 -5.96
CA THR A 6 5.56 21.27 -5.06
C THR A 6 5.50 22.05 -3.74
N THR A 7 4.69 23.10 -3.66
CA THR A 7 4.60 23.98 -2.48
C THR A 7 3.27 23.86 -1.74
N ASP A 8 2.20 23.48 -2.43
CA ASP A 8 0.87 23.31 -1.86
C ASP A 8 0.24 21.97 -2.30
N PRO A 9 0.21 20.95 -1.42
CA PRO A 9 -0.27 19.61 -1.80
C PRO A 9 -1.78 19.55 -2.07
N ALA A 10 -2.55 20.58 -1.69
CA ALA A 10 -3.98 20.65 -1.99
C ALA A 10 -4.26 21.04 -3.46
N LEU A 11 -3.29 21.64 -4.14
CA LEU A 11 -3.39 22.01 -5.55
C LEU A 11 -3.07 20.81 -6.43
N VAL A 12 -4.11 20.10 -6.85
CA VAL A 12 -4.05 18.88 -7.66
C VAL A 12 -4.68 19.12 -9.03
N TYR A 13 -4.02 18.68 -10.09
CA TYR A 13 -4.42 18.90 -11.47
C TYR A 13 -4.41 17.59 -12.24
N ASP A 14 -5.26 17.47 -13.26
CA ASP A 14 -5.17 16.37 -14.21
C ASP A 14 -4.03 16.61 -15.21
N ILE A 15 -3.36 15.54 -15.60
CA ILE A 15 -2.31 15.55 -16.63
C ILE A 15 -2.92 15.09 -17.94
N ASP A 16 -2.84 15.94 -18.96
CA ASP A 16 -3.19 15.60 -20.33
C ASP A 16 -2.12 14.67 -20.94
N GLY A 17 -2.55 13.50 -21.38
CA GLY A 17 -1.65 12.47 -21.91
C GLY A 17 -0.78 11.83 -20.83
N TRP A 18 0.54 11.79 -21.05
CA TRP A 18 1.47 11.06 -20.18
C TRP A 18 2.62 11.91 -19.63
N LYS A 19 2.82 13.13 -20.15
CA LYS A 19 4.03 13.92 -19.92
C LYS A 19 3.74 15.05 -18.95
N LEU A 20 4.63 15.20 -17.97
CA LEU A 20 4.71 16.37 -17.10
C LEU A 20 6.08 16.99 -17.36
N MET A 21 6.10 18.27 -17.69
CA MET A 21 7.28 19.02 -18.11
C MET A 21 7.76 19.97 -17.02
N GLU A 22 9.06 20.24 -17.04
CA GLU A 22 9.59 21.41 -16.35
C GLU A 22 8.97 22.68 -16.97
N GLY A 23 8.51 23.59 -16.12
CA GLY A 23 7.71 24.74 -16.52
C GLY A 23 6.20 24.53 -16.49
N ASP A 24 5.70 23.32 -16.23
CA ASP A 24 4.28 23.10 -15.92
C ASP A 24 4.03 23.61 -14.49
N LEU A 25 3.47 24.83 -14.37
CA LEU A 25 3.28 25.50 -13.10
C LEU A 25 1.82 25.40 -12.62
N CYS A 26 1.64 25.37 -11.30
CA CYS A 26 0.32 25.60 -10.71
C CYS A 26 -0.07 27.08 -10.78
N GLU A 27 -1.30 27.41 -10.38
CA GLU A 27 -1.80 28.79 -10.33
C GLU A 27 -0.97 29.75 -9.45
N LYS A 28 -0.14 29.23 -8.54
CA LYS A 28 0.79 29.99 -7.68
C LYS A 28 2.20 30.14 -8.28
N GLY A 29 2.42 29.68 -9.51
CA GLY A 29 3.72 29.75 -10.18
C GLY A 29 4.75 28.71 -9.72
N SER A 30 4.37 27.75 -8.87
CA SER A 30 5.28 26.66 -8.45
C SER A 30 5.19 25.46 -9.39
N GLN A 31 6.30 24.75 -9.58
CA GLN A 31 6.39 23.56 -10.42
C GLN A 31 5.39 22.47 -10.01
N LEU A 32 4.74 21.86 -11.00
CA LEU A 32 3.94 20.65 -10.83
C LEU A 32 4.84 19.40 -10.79
N ARG A 33 4.46 18.44 -9.97
CA ARG A 33 5.10 17.12 -9.84
C ARG A 33 4.05 16.01 -9.92
N PRO A 34 4.43 14.75 -10.17
CA PRO A 34 3.49 13.63 -10.10
C PRO A 34 2.77 13.58 -8.75
N HIS A 35 1.47 13.30 -8.78
CA HIS A 35 0.66 13.12 -7.58
C HIS A 35 0.90 11.73 -6.98
N VAL A 36 2.07 11.59 -6.36
CA VAL A 36 2.55 10.40 -5.66
C VAL A 36 3.15 10.81 -4.33
N VAL A 37 3.12 9.91 -3.33
CA VAL A 37 3.73 10.14 -2.02
C VAL A 37 5.23 9.84 -2.12
N TRP A 38 6.06 10.81 -1.71
CA TRP A 38 7.50 10.65 -1.53
C TRP A 38 7.84 10.34 -0.07
N PHE A 39 9.07 9.87 0.16
CA PHE A 39 9.57 9.71 1.51
C PHE A 39 9.54 11.03 2.28
N GLY A 40 9.09 10.96 3.54
CA GLY A 40 8.90 12.13 4.41
C GLY A 40 7.55 12.81 4.27
N GLU A 41 6.72 12.43 3.29
CA GLU A 41 5.37 12.97 3.13
C GLU A 41 4.32 12.11 3.85
N ALA A 42 3.26 12.76 4.31
CA ALA A 42 2.11 12.07 4.89
C ALA A 42 1.39 11.21 3.83
N VAL A 43 0.94 10.02 4.26
CA VAL A 43 0.14 9.10 3.44
C VAL A 43 -1.36 9.39 3.69
N PRO A 44 -2.10 9.98 2.74
CA PRO A 44 -3.43 10.54 3.01
C PRO A 44 -4.48 9.56 3.53
N ALA A 45 -4.45 8.30 3.08
CA ALA A 45 -5.48 7.30 3.39
C ALA A 45 -5.07 6.31 4.49
N ILE A 46 -3.97 6.57 5.22
CA ILE A 46 -3.42 5.57 6.15
C ILE A 46 -4.36 5.27 7.32
N GLU A 47 -5.06 6.29 7.85
CA GLU A 47 -6.00 6.09 8.96
C GLU A 47 -7.25 5.33 8.53
N GLU A 48 -7.73 5.59 7.30
CA GLU A 48 -8.84 4.85 6.72
C GLU A 48 -8.46 3.39 6.49
N ALA A 49 -7.26 3.15 5.94
CA ALA A 49 -6.73 1.80 5.78
C ALA A 49 -6.64 1.07 7.13
N ALA A 50 -6.16 1.72 8.19
CA ALA A 50 -6.10 1.14 9.53
C ALA A 50 -7.49 0.75 10.07
N ARG A 51 -8.51 1.59 9.85
CA ARG A 51 -9.91 1.28 10.21
C ARG A 51 -10.44 0.06 9.45
N VAL A 52 -10.20 -0.02 8.13
CA VAL A 52 -10.60 -1.17 7.31
C VAL A 52 -9.90 -2.45 7.79
N VAL A 53 -8.60 -2.37 8.08
CA VAL A 53 -7.82 -3.51 8.59
C VAL A 53 -8.34 -4.00 9.94
N SER A 54 -8.74 -3.08 10.83
CA SER A 54 -9.28 -3.46 12.15
C SER A 54 -10.62 -4.20 12.13
N SER A 55 -11.30 -4.23 10.98
CA SER A 55 -12.53 -5.00 10.78
C SER A 55 -12.35 -6.20 9.85
N ALA A 56 -11.12 -6.54 9.46
CA ALA A 56 -10.86 -7.59 8.50
C ALA A 56 -11.01 -8.98 9.13
N ASP A 57 -11.72 -9.88 8.44
CA ASP A 57 -11.79 -11.31 8.80
C ASP A 57 -10.53 -12.06 8.37
N ILE A 58 -9.87 -11.62 7.30
CA ILE A 58 -8.63 -12.18 6.76
C ILE A 58 -7.75 -11.02 6.29
N PHE A 59 -6.46 -11.04 6.63
CA PHE A 59 -5.49 -10.04 6.18
C PHE A 59 -4.40 -10.69 5.31
N VAL A 60 -4.09 -10.11 4.15
CA VAL A 60 -3.13 -10.68 3.19
C VAL A 60 -2.08 -9.65 2.82
N ILE A 61 -0.82 -10.01 3.03
CA ILE A 61 0.37 -9.24 2.67
C ILE A 61 0.98 -9.89 1.43
N ILE A 62 1.13 -9.15 0.33
CA ILE A 62 1.60 -9.69 -0.96
C ILE A 62 2.73 -8.82 -1.52
N GLY A 63 3.88 -9.42 -1.81
CA GLY A 63 4.95 -8.78 -2.57
C GLY A 63 5.53 -7.52 -1.92
N THR A 64 5.65 -7.50 -0.60
CA THR A 64 6.21 -6.37 0.15
C THR A 64 7.21 -6.86 1.19
N SER A 65 8.31 -6.12 1.32
CA SER A 65 9.36 -6.36 2.32
C SER A 65 8.95 -5.98 3.74
N MET A 66 7.79 -5.34 3.91
CA MET A 66 7.30 -4.83 5.22
C MET A 66 8.24 -3.81 5.89
N ASN A 67 9.05 -3.09 5.11
CA ASN A 67 10.02 -2.11 5.62
C ASN A 67 9.56 -0.63 5.53
N VAL A 68 8.50 -0.34 4.78
CA VAL A 68 8.07 1.05 4.51
C VAL A 68 6.92 1.44 5.44
N TYR A 69 7.19 2.37 6.34
CA TYR A 69 6.20 2.94 7.25
C TYR A 69 5.54 4.17 6.63
N PRO A 70 4.25 4.41 6.91
CA PRO A 70 3.40 3.70 7.89
C PRO A 70 2.73 2.40 7.38
N ALA A 71 2.80 2.09 6.08
CA ALA A 71 2.07 0.96 5.49
C ALA A 71 2.38 -0.40 6.15
N ALA A 72 3.65 -0.68 6.44
CA ALA A 72 4.05 -1.91 7.16
C ALA A 72 3.43 -2.02 8.56
N GLY A 73 3.10 -0.90 9.20
CA GLY A 73 2.47 -0.85 10.51
C GLY A 73 0.99 -1.22 10.50
N LEU A 74 0.34 -1.35 9.34
CA LEU A 74 -1.06 -1.76 9.24
C LEU A 74 -1.32 -3.13 9.86
N ILE A 75 -0.32 -4.02 9.84
CA ILE A 75 -0.42 -5.33 10.48
C ILE A 75 -0.77 -5.25 11.98
N ASN A 76 -0.39 -4.17 12.66
CA ASN A 76 -0.67 -3.98 14.08
C ASN A 76 -2.14 -3.67 14.37
N TYR A 77 -2.93 -3.37 13.35
CA TYR A 77 -4.37 -3.14 13.46
C TYR A 77 -5.20 -4.38 13.16
N VAL A 78 -4.58 -5.47 12.69
CA VAL A 78 -5.29 -6.72 12.37
C VAL A 78 -5.88 -7.32 13.65
N PRO A 79 -7.16 -7.74 13.66
CA PRO A 79 -7.74 -8.43 14.79
C PRO A 79 -6.96 -9.70 15.12
N GLY A 80 -6.69 -9.96 16.40
CA GLY A 80 -5.94 -11.16 16.82
C GLY A 80 -6.60 -12.50 16.45
N THR A 81 -7.88 -12.48 16.07
CA THR A 81 -8.64 -13.64 15.58
C THR A 81 -8.56 -13.84 14.07
N ALA A 82 -8.11 -12.83 13.32
CA ALA A 82 -8.04 -12.88 11.86
C ALA A 82 -6.71 -13.54 11.43
N PRO A 83 -6.75 -14.58 10.58
CA PRO A 83 -5.54 -15.14 10.01
C PRO A 83 -4.83 -14.12 9.12
N ILE A 84 -3.50 -14.15 9.19
CA ILE A 84 -2.62 -13.32 8.36
C ILE A 84 -1.92 -14.21 7.36
N TYR A 85 -2.04 -13.88 6.08
CA TYR A 85 -1.33 -14.57 5.00
C TYR A 85 -0.23 -13.68 4.43
N VAL A 86 0.93 -14.26 4.16
CA VAL A 86 2.09 -13.57 3.59
C VAL A 86 2.49 -14.30 2.32
N ILE A 87 2.39 -13.64 1.18
CA ILE A 87 2.73 -14.17 -0.13
C ILE A 87 3.95 -13.41 -0.66
N ASP A 88 5.12 -14.03 -0.56
CA ASP A 88 6.36 -13.51 -1.13
C ASP A 88 7.32 -14.68 -1.43
N PRO A 89 8.06 -14.68 -2.55
CA PRO A 89 9.07 -15.70 -2.80
C PRO A 89 10.27 -15.62 -1.83
N ASN A 90 10.48 -14.49 -1.18
CA ASN A 90 11.55 -14.28 -0.20
C ASN A 90 11.01 -14.35 1.22
N GLU A 91 11.91 -14.55 2.19
CA GLU A 91 11.55 -14.42 3.60
C GLU A 91 11.24 -12.96 3.95
N VAL A 92 10.07 -12.75 4.56
CA VAL A 92 9.64 -11.46 5.07
C VAL A 92 9.63 -11.54 6.60
N SER A 93 10.44 -10.71 7.25
CA SER A 93 10.48 -10.63 8.70
C SER A 93 9.24 -9.92 9.21
N ILE A 94 8.36 -10.66 9.88
CA ILE A 94 7.12 -10.13 10.45
C ILE A 94 7.09 -10.49 11.93
N ALA A 95 6.90 -9.48 12.77
CA ALA A 95 6.91 -9.66 14.20
C ALA A 95 5.63 -10.35 14.70
N GLY A 96 5.80 -11.48 15.38
CA GLY A 96 5.04 -11.87 16.57
C GLY A 96 3.53 -12.11 16.49
N HIS A 97 2.89 -12.06 15.32
CA HIS A 97 1.45 -12.35 15.26
C HIS A 97 1.22 -13.89 15.30
N PRO A 98 0.36 -14.40 16.20
CA PRO A 98 0.23 -15.84 16.45
C PRO A 98 -0.35 -16.64 15.28
N GLN A 99 -0.97 -15.96 14.31
CA GLN A 99 -1.70 -16.59 13.18
C GLN A 99 -1.12 -16.24 11.80
N ILE A 100 0.21 -16.16 11.67
CA ILE A 100 0.85 -15.91 10.36
C ILE A 100 1.02 -17.22 9.59
N ARG A 101 0.53 -17.23 8.35
CA ARG A 101 0.75 -18.28 7.35
C ARG A 101 1.55 -17.70 6.19
N VAL A 102 2.67 -18.33 5.86
CA VAL A 102 3.55 -17.88 4.77
C VAL A 102 3.37 -18.82 3.57
N ILE A 103 3.15 -18.23 2.40
CA ILE A 103 3.10 -18.89 1.10
C ILE A 103 4.31 -18.38 0.31
N GLN A 104 5.39 -19.17 0.30
CA GLN A 104 6.64 -18.80 -0.37
C GLN A 104 6.56 -18.95 -1.89
N LYS A 105 5.78 -18.09 -2.53
CA LYS A 105 5.52 -18.07 -3.98
C LYS A 105 5.45 -16.64 -4.47
N ASN A 106 5.60 -16.45 -5.79
CA ASN A 106 5.28 -15.18 -6.41
C ASN A 106 3.79 -14.85 -6.24
N ALA A 107 3.43 -13.57 -6.39
CA ALA A 107 2.06 -13.09 -6.19
C ALA A 107 1.03 -13.85 -7.04
N GLY A 108 1.35 -14.19 -8.29
CA GLY A 108 0.43 -14.89 -9.20
C GLY A 108 0.07 -16.29 -8.70
N GLU A 109 1.07 -17.12 -8.41
CA GLU A 109 0.85 -18.48 -7.91
C GLU A 109 0.31 -18.49 -6.47
N GLY A 110 0.86 -17.65 -5.60
CA GLY A 110 0.48 -17.62 -4.18
C GLY A 110 -0.97 -17.18 -3.96
N VAL A 111 -1.47 -16.21 -4.72
CA VAL A 111 -2.88 -15.79 -4.64
C VAL A 111 -3.82 -16.89 -5.13
N GLN A 112 -3.43 -17.67 -6.14
CA GLN A 112 -4.23 -18.81 -6.60
C GLN A 112 -4.31 -19.91 -5.54
N LEU A 113 -3.20 -20.23 -4.88
CA LEU A 113 -3.18 -21.21 -3.79
C LEU A 113 -4.03 -20.75 -2.60
N LEU A 114 -3.88 -19.50 -2.18
CA LEU A 114 -4.67 -18.92 -1.09
C LEU A 114 -6.18 -18.94 -1.41
N THR A 115 -6.54 -18.61 -2.64
CA THR A 115 -7.95 -18.59 -3.07
C THR A 115 -8.58 -19.98 -2.97
N LYS A 116 -7.86 -21.03 -3.38
CA LYS A 116 -8.31 -22.43 -3.23
C LYS A 116 -8.49 -22.82 -1.77
N GLU A 117 -7.50 -22.49 -0.94
CA GLU A 117 -7.53 -22.76 0.50
C GLU A 117 -8.75 -22.12 1.17
N ILE A 118 -9.01 -20.83 0.93
CA ILE A 118 -10.13 -20.11 1.56
C ILE A 118 -11.49 -20.59 1.04
N ARG A 119 -11.57 -21.00 -0.24
CA ARG A 119 -12.82 -21.48 -0.85
C ARG A 119 -13.12 -22.95 -0.55
N ASN A 120 -12.19 -23.68 0.08
CA ASN A 120 -12.25 -25.13 0.24
C ASN A 120 -12.36 -25.88 -1.11
N GLU A 121 -11.68 -25.36 -2.14
CA GLU A 121 -11.53 -25.97 -3.48
C GLU A 121 -10.19 -26.71 -3.61
#